data_AF-A0A1G1PLG3-F1
#
_entry.id   AF-A0A1G1PLG3-F1
#
_cell.length_a   1.000
_cell.length_b   1.000
_cell.length_c   1.000
_cell.angle_alpha   90.00
_cell.angle_beta   90.00
_cell.angle_gamma   90.00
#
_symmetry.space_group_name_H-M   'P 1'
#
loop_
_entity.id
_entity.type
_entity.pdbx_description
1 polymer ?
#
loop_
_entity_poly.entity_id
_entity_poly.type
_entity_poly.pdbx_seq_one_letter_code
_entity_poly.pdbx_strand_id
1 'polypeptide(L)'
;MIRLEFSWAVALYLSICLGVLILYWAFFEKVKSLPNRSVSDRNVWHCAICTYFYIDSRHSDISVCPRCGSYNKKQIADPEKEVTG
;
A
#
# COMPACT_ATOMS: atom_id res chain seq x y z
N MET A 1 -22.89 27.81 -39.53
CA MET A 1 -23.33 26.41 -39.40
C MET A 1 -22.10 25.55 -39.24
N ILE A 2 -21.84 25.02 -38.04
CA ILE A 2 -20.81 23.99 -37.85
C ILE A 2 -21.32 22.73 -38.55
N ARG A 3 -20.67 22.33 -39.64
CA ARG A 3 -20.90 21.04 -40.29
C ARG A 3 -20.14 20.00 -39.49
N LEU A 4 -20.81 19.46 -38.48
CA LEU A 4 -20.30 18.34 -37.74
C LEU A 4 -20.46 17.09 -38.63
N GLU A 5 -19.40 16.75 -39.36
CA GLU A 5 -19.35 15.50 -40.11
C GLU A 5 -19.55 14.33 -39.15
N PHE A 6 -20.31 13.33 -39.57
CA PHE A 6 -20.64 12.16 -38.73
C PHE A 6 -19.37 11.51 -38.14
N SER A 7 -18.29 11.48 -38.92
CA SER A 7 -16.98 10.99 -38.48
C SER A 7 -16.41 11.75 -37.28
N TRP A 8 -16.60 13.08 -37.22
CA TRP A 8 -16.14 13.89 -36.10
C TRP A 8 -16.98 13.64 -34.84
N ALA A 9 -18.28 13.43 -34.99
CA ALA A 9 -19.16 13.09 -33.87
C ALA A 9 -18.75 11.74 -33.24
N VAL A 10 -18.47 10.73 -34.07
CA VAL A 10 -18.01 9.41 -33.62
C VAL A 10 -16.62 9.51 -32.95
N ALA A 11 -15.69 10.25 -33.55
CA ALA A 11 -14.35 10.43 -32.99
C ALA A 11 -14.40 11.12 -31.61
N LEU A 12 -15.22 12.16 -31.45
CA LEU A 12 -15.40 12.84 -30.17
C LEU A 12 -16.04 11.94 -29.12
N TYR A 13 -17.08 11.18 -29.49
CA TYR A 13 -17.73 10.24 -28.59
C TYR A 13 -16.75 9.19 -28.05
N LEU A 14 -15.98 8.56 -28.94
CA LEU A 14 -14.98 7.57 -28.55
C LEU A 14 -13.86 8.18 -27.70
N SER A 15 -13.41 9.40 -28.04
CA SER A 15 -12.38 10.12 -27.29
C SER A 15 -12.84 10.43 -25.86
N ILE A 16 -14.10 10.85 -25.70
CA ILE A 16 -14.70 11.13 -24.38
C ILE A 16 -14.84 9.84 -23.58
N CYS A 17 -15.37 8.75 -24.17
CA CYS A 17 -15.48 7.46 -23.50
C CYS A 17 -14.12 6.95 -23.03
N LEU A 18 -13.10 7.02 -23.89
CA LEU A 18 -11.74 6.62 -23.53
C LEU A 18 -11.17 7.51 -22.43
N GLY A 19 -11.37 8.82 -22.52
CA GLY A 19 -10.96 9.77 -21.49
C GLY A 19 -11.58 9.45 -20.13
N VAL A 20 -12.89 9.16 -20.09
CA VAL A 20 -13.59 8.76 -18.85
C VAL A 20 -13.03 7.45 -18.29
N LEU A 21 -12.75 6.45 -19.13
CA LEU A 21 -12.15 5.18 -18.69
C LEU A 21 -10.74 5.39 -18.12
N ILE A 22 -9.91 6.22 -18.76
CA ILE A 22 -8.56 6.54 -18.28
C ILE A 22 -8.63 7.30 -16.95
N LEU A 23 -9.53 8.28 -16.83
CA LEU A 23 -9.72 9.03 -15.58
C LEU A 23 -10.24 8.14 -14.46
N TYR A 24 -11.20 7.26 -14.76
CA TYR A 24 -11.71 6.28 -13.81
C TYR A 24 -10.60 5.33 -13.34
N TRP A 25 -9.82 4.79 -14.26
CA TRP A 25 -8.69 3.91 -13.94
C TRP A 25 -7.64 4.65 -13.11
N ALA A 26 -7.24 5.86 -13.51
CA ALA A 26 -6.27 6.66 -12.76
C ALA A 26 -6.78 7.00 -11.36
N PHE A 27 -8.06 7.33 -11.21
CA PHE A 27 -8.66 7.59 -9.90
C PHE A 27 -8.68 6.33 -9.03
N PHE A 28 -9.09 5.18 -9.58
CA PHE A 28 -9.08 3.90 -8.86
C PHE A 28 -7.68 3.44 -8.48
N GLU A 29 -6.70 3.63 -9.35
CA GLU A 29 -5.30 3.32 -9.07
C GLU A 29 -4.78 4.22 -7.95
N LYS A 30 -5.13 5.51 -7.95
CA LYS A 30 -4.81 6.42 -6.82
C LYS A 30 -5.51 6.02 -5.53
N VAL A 31 -6.74 5.52 -5.59
CA VAL A 31 -7.47 5.01 -4.41
C VAL A 31 -6.85 3.71 -3.88
N LYS A 32 -6.36 2.83 -4.74
CA LYS A 32 -5.62 1.61 -4.35
C LYS A 32 -4.18 1.90 -3.91
N SER A 33 -3.58 2.95 -4.48
CA SER A 33 -2.22 3.43 -4.19
C SER A 33 -2.17 4.42 -3.02
N LEU A 34 -3.31 4.81 -2.43
CA LEU A 34 -3.33 5.22 -1.04
C LEU A 34 -2.99 3.95 -0.27
N PRO A 35 -1.71 3.76 0.09
CA PRO A 35 -1.33 2.55 0.75
C PRO A 35 -2.13 2.58 2.04
N ASN A 36 -2.79 1.47 2.34
CA ASN A 36 -3.23 1.16 3.68
C ASN A 36 -1.97 0.93 4.54
N ARG A 37 -1.10 1.95 4.59
CA ARG A 37 0.27 2.00 5.11
C ARG A 37 0.27 1.77 6.63
N SER A 38 -0.90 1.78 7.24
CA SER A 38 -1.09 1.45 8.64
C SER A 38 -1.31 -0.04 8.87
N VAL A 39 -1.83 -0.82 7.93
CA VAL A 39 -2.26 -2.22 8.20
C VAL A 39 -1.19 -3.26 7.80
N SER A 40 -0.40 -3.02 6.75
CA SER A 40 0.60 -4.02 6.30
C SER A 40 1.90 -4.00 7.12
N ASP A 41 2.43 -2.83 7.49
CA ASP A 41 3.70 -2.74 8.24
C ASP A 41 3.60 -3.25 9.68
N ARG A 42 2.38 -3.25 10.25
CA ARG A 42 2.15 -3.77 11.60
C ARG A 42 2.26 -5.29 11.69
N ASN A 43 2.08 -6.01 10.59
CA ASN A 43 2.08 -7.46 10.60
C ASN A 43 3.36 -8.09 10.00
N VAL A 44 4.21 -7.31 9.34
CA VAL A 44 5.50 -7.81 8.84
C VAL A 44 6.56 -7.74 9.94
N TRP A 45 7.29 -8.84 10.11
CA TRP A 45 8.36 -9.01 11.09
C TRP A 45 9.64 -9.46 10.39
N HIS A 46 10.77 -8.96 10.87
CA HIS A 46 12.10 -9.37 10.43
C HIS A 46 12.81 -10.07 11.58
N CYS A 47 13.27 -11.30 11.36
CA CYS A 47 13.97 -12.03 12.41
C CYS A 47 15.42 -11.55 12.55
N ALA A 48 15.83 -11.11 13.75
CA ALA A 48 17.22 -10.70 14.01
C ALA A 48 18.23 -11.87 13.95
N ILE A 49 17.77 -13.12 14.10
CA ILE A 49 18.63 -14.31 14.15
C ILE A 49 18.81 -14.93 12.76
N CYS A 50 17.71 -15.22 12.06
CA CYS A 50 17.76 -15.95 10.77
C CYS A 50 17.45 -15.07 9.55
N THR A 51 17.31 -13.75 9.76
CA THR A 51 17.02 -12.72 8.74
C THR A 51 15.80 -13.00 7.86
N TYR A 52 14.93 -13.92 8.29
CA TYR A 52 13.71 -14.27 7.60
C TYR A 52 12.62 -13.23 7.84
N PHE A 53 11.99 -12.78 6.77
CA PHE A 53 10.80 -11.94 6.81
C PHE A 53 9.55 -12.81 6.89
N TYR A 54 8.67 -12.52 7.83
CA TYR A 54 7.43 -13.27 8.03
C TYR A 54 6.30 -12.34 8.46
N ILE A 55 5.08 -12.86 8.37
CA ILE A 55 3.87 -12.13 8.74
C ILE A 55 3.32 -12.76 10.01
N ASP A 56 3.16 -11.96 11.06
CA ASP A 56 2.48 -12.35 12.29
C ASP A 56 1.48 -11.26 12.67
N SER A 57 0.20 -11.62 12.60
CA SER A 57 -0.94 -10.76 12.93
C SER A 57 -1.53 -11.07 14.31
N ARG A 58 -1.00 -12.08 15.02
CA ARG A 58 -1.56 -12.53 16.30
C ARG A 58 -0.97 -11.79 17.49
N HIS A 59 0.27 -11.33 17.38
CA HIS A 59 0.99 -10.73 18.50
C HIS A 59 1.56 -9.37 18.08
N SER A 60 1.21 -8.33 18.82
CA SER A 60 1.65 -6.95 18.54
C SER A 60 3.06 -6.66 19.05
N ASP A 61 3.47 -7.33 20.13
CA ASP A 61 4.66 -6.92 20.91
C ASP A 61 5.82 -7.91 20.76
N ILE A 62 5.53 -9.21 20.70
CA ILE A 62 6.52 -10.30 20.58
C ILE A 62 6.00 -11.34 19.60
N SER A 63 6.78 -11.67 18.56
CA SER A 63 6.46 -12.72 17.61
C SER A 63 7.53 -13.82 17.61
N VAL A 64 7.11 -15.06 17.36
CA VAL A 64 8.01 -16.21 17.26
C VAL A 64 8.28 -16.50 15.80
N CYS A 65 9.55 -16.51 15.41
CA CYS A 65 9.94 -16.78 14.03
C CYS A 65 9.61 -18.24 13.66
N PRO A 66 8.83 -18.49 12.60
CA PRO A 66 8.44 -19.84 12.18
C PRO A 66 9.62 -20.67 11.64
N ARG A 67 10.74 -20.02 11.29
CA ARG A 67 11.91 -20.68 10.71
C ARG A 67 12.90 -21.17 11.77
N CYS A 68 13.20 -20.35 12.78
CA CYS A 68 14.22 -20.66 13.79
C CYS A 68 13.68 -20.71 15.22
N GLY A 69 12.40 -20.41 15.46
CA GLY A 69 11.81 -20.38 16.80
C GLY A 69 12.25 -19.19 17.66
N SER A 70 13.05 -18.26 17.12
CA SER A 70 13.48 -17.08 17.86
C SER A 70 12.32 -16.15 18.18
N TYR A 71 12.31 -15.61 19.39
CA TYR A 71 11.46 -14.48 19.76
C TYR A 71 12.01 -13.19 19.15
N ASN A 72 11.12 -12.38 18.57
CA ASN A 72 11.44 -11.07 18.02
C ASN A 72 10.52 -10.05 18.66
N LYS A 73 11.06 -8.91 19.09
CA LYS A 73 10.28 -7.80 19.64
C LYS A 73 10.30 -6.64 18.66
N LYS A 74 9.13 -6.04 18.41
CA LYS A 74 9.08 -4.75 17.72
C LYS A 74 9.56 -3.71 18.72
N GLN A 75 10.63 -3.00 18.38
CA GLN A 75 11.02 -1.82 19.14
C GLN A 75 9.94 -0.76 18.88
N ILE A 76 8.93 -0.73 19.74
CA ILE A 76 8.10 0.46 19.91
C ILE A 76 9.11 1.51 20.37
N ALA A 77 9.33 2.54 19.56
CA ALA A 77 10.12 3.69 19.98
C ALA A 77 9.41 4.28 21.21
N ASP A 78 9.89 3.90 22.39
CA ASP A 78 9.46 4.44 23.65
C ASP A 78 10.03 5.87 23.73
N PRO A 79 9.20 6.93 23.82
CA PRO A 79 9.69 8.30 23.93
C PRO A 79 10.45 8.58 25.23
N GLU A 80 10.60 7.61 26.14
CA GLU A 80 11.19 7.81 27.47
C GLU A 80 12.60 7.21 27.63
N LYS A 81 13.51 7.44 26.67
CA LYS A 81 14.97 7.29 26.89
C LYS A 81 15.79 8.36 26.17
N GLU A 82 15.48 9.62 26.43
CA GLU A 82 16.38 10.74 26.11
C GLU A 82 16.46 11.70 27.31
N VAL A 83 16.73 11.18 28.50
CA VAL A 83 17.22 11.97 29.63
C VAL A 83 18.36 11.20 30.29
N THR A 84 19.48 11.89 30.48
CA THR A 84 20.76 11.51 31.10
C THR A 84 21.77 10.77 30.22
N GLY A 85 22.61 11.59 29.57
CA GLY A 85 24.01 11.32 29.25
C GLY A 85 24.77 12.64 29.29
#